data_AF-A0A0S8HIP5-F1
#
_entry.id   AF-A0A0S8HIP5-F1
#
_cell.length_a   1.000
_cell.length_b   1.000
_cell.length_c   1.000
_cell.angle_alpha   90.00
_cell.angle_beta   90.00
_cell.angle_gamma   90.00
#
_symmetry.space_group_name_H-M   'P 1'
#
loop_
_entity.id
_entity.type
_entity.pdbx_description
1 polymer ?
#
loop_
_entity_poly.entity_id
_entity_poly.type
_entity_poly.pdbx_seq_one_letter_code
_entity_poly.pdbx_strand_id
1 'polypeptide(L)'
;MLAQAAWGLINPTFTPVHLVDQSQLILKATVAAKDIGDSVELTVEGSLKGKAPGRITLDLTKAVNKQHAEAARKQLAATAGQTVLLFAGKYEDQEKAFLHAGGMWMLLSGGAARRWSFDAVVTELAAGGATWAGGTDMLARCVQYILAAGATATVPADSGTSWRQGGILKVAAVKGQAAACAVDLVGDGRLCLYVASPAGDLLLRPAQGKQGFQDVAAALKLAARSQASAWGDFNADGRLDLASFDGKALALWLQAADSTFSSTRAAGAFAIPAKCRSLATIGGGRDA
;
A
#
# COMPACT_ATOMS: atom_id res chain seq x y z
N MET A 1 -31.10 -10.07 -7.97
CA MET A 1 -29.88 -9.29 -8.29
C MET A 1 -28.98 -9.46 -7.07
N LEU A 2 -28.06 -10.43 -7.08
CA LEU A 2 -27.08 -10.55 -6.00
C LEU A 2 -26.00 -9.52 -6.33
N ALA A 3 -25.99 -8.41 -5.59
CA ALA A 3 -24.90 -7.46 -5.67
C ALA A 3 -23.61 -8.23 -5.35
N GLN A 4 -22.70 -8.34 -6.32
CA GLN A 4 -21.32 -8.69 -6.03
C GLN A 4 -20.83 -7.59 -5.10
N ALA A 5 -20.64 -7.95 -3.83
CA ALA A 5 -20.07 -7.04 -2.86
C ALA A 5 -18.74 -6.56 -3.45
N ALA A 6 -18.61 -5.25 -3.65
CA ALA A 6 -17.31 -4.65 -3.87
C ALA A 6 -16.59 -4.76 -2.53
N TRP A 7 -15.76 -5.78 -2.38
CA TRP A 7 -14.90 -5.93 -1.21
C TRP A 7 -13.88 -4.81 -1.35
N GLY A 8 -14.17 -3.66 -0.73
CA GLY A 8 -13.15 -2.66 -0.48
C GLY A 8 -12.11 -3.36 0.38
N LEU A 9 -11.00 -3.78 -0.24
CA LEU A 9 -9.90 -4.41 0.44
C LEU A 9 -9.23 -3.33 1.30
N ILE A 10 -9.81 -3.06 2.46
CA ILE A 10 -9.25 -2.18 3.48
C ILE A 10 -8.22 -3.01 4.23
N ASN A 11 -7.02 -3.14 3.65
CA ASN A 11 -5.90 -3.78 4.31
C ASN A 11 -4.91 -2.70 4.75
N PRO A 12 -4.93 -2.25 6.01
CA PRO A 12 -3.79 -1.53 6.58
C PRO A 12 -2.65 -2.54 6.70
N THR A 13 -1.82 -2.64 5.67
CA THR A 13 -0.76 -3.66 5.56
C THR A 13 0.27 -3.59 6.69
N PHE A 14 0.31 -2.50 7.46
CA PHE A 14 1.20 -2.33 8.60
C PHE A 14 0.53 -1.47 9.70
N THR A 15 0.54 -1.94 10.94
CA THR A 15 -0.13 -1.30 12.09
C THR A 15 0.84 -1.20 13.27
N PRO A 16 0.53 -0.46 14.35
CA PRO A 16 1.36 -0.46 15.56
C PRO A 16 1.60 -1.85 16.14
N VAL A 17 0.64 -2.78 15.99
CA VAL A 17 0.80 -4.17 16.45
C VAL A 17 1.91 -4.86 15.66
N HIS A 18 1.89 -4.75 14.33
CA HIS A 18 2.94 -5.30 13.46
C HIS A 18 4.31 -4.66 13.77
N LEU A 19 4.35 -3.34 13.94
CA LEU A 19 5.57 -2.61 14.28
C LEU A 19 6.18 -3.10 15.60
N VAL A 20 5.37 -3.25 16.65
CA VAL A 20 5.83 -3.72 17.97
C VAL A 20 6.28 -5.19 17.91
N ASP A 21 5.56 -6.04 17.19
CA ASP A 21 5.88 -7.45 17.04
C ASP A 21 7.23 -7.64 16.32
N GLN A 22 7.42 -6.98 15.18
CA GLN A 22 8.62 -7.09 14.34
C GLN A 22 9.85 -6.35 14.92
N SER A 23 9.65 -5.43 15.86
CA SER A 23 10.76 -4.75 16.54
C SER A 23 11.49 -5.72 17.48
N GLN A 24 12.81 -5.80 17.39
CA GLN A 24 13.65 -6.51 18.36
C GLN A 24 13.96 -5.63 19.58
N LEU A 25 13.99 -4.32 19.37
CA LEU A 25 14.30 -3.31 20.36
C LEU A 25 13.33 -2.13 20.21
N ILE A 26 12.74 -1.69 21.32
CA ILE A 26 11.93 -0.48 21.37
C ILE A 26 12.43 0.39 22.52
N LEU A 27 12.87 1.61 22.21
CA LEU A 27 13.44 2.53 23.19
C LEU A 27 12.62 3.80 23.34
N LYS A 28 12.55 4.27 24.58
CA LYS A 28 12.25 5.67 24.90
C LYS A 28 13.57 6.41 25.05
N ALA A 29 13.69 7.52 24.35
CA ALA A 29 14.84 8.39 24.45
C ALA A 29 14.41 9.86 24.39
N THR A 30 15.35 10.75 24.69
CA THR A 30 15.20 12.20 24.51
C THR A 30 16.31 12.73 23.63
N VAL A 31 15.97 13.76 22.86
CA VAL A 31 16.95 14.51 22.06
C VAL A 31 17.60 15.56 22.97
N ALA A 32 18.94 15.64 22.95
CA ALA A 32 19.68 16.67 23.66
C ALA A 32 19.33 18.09 23.14
N ALA A 33 19.55 19.11 23.98
CA ALA A 33 19.02 20.46 23.72
C ALA A 33 19.68 21.19 22.54
N LYS A 34 18.79 21.73 21.69
CA LYS A 34 18.84 22.88 20.77
C LYS A 34 19.86 22.95 19.62
N ASP A 35 21.02 22.31 19.67
CA ASP A 35 21.99 22.37 18.56
C ASP A 35 22.13 21.03 17.83
N ILE A 36 21.20 20.79 16.90
CA ILE A 36 21.17 19.58 16.07
C ILE A 36 22.13 19.74 14.88
N GLY A 37 23.38 19.37 15.11
CA GLY A 37 24.40 19.23 14.08
C GLY A 37 24.26 17.94 13.27
N ASP A 38 25.33 17.58 12.58
CA ASP A 38 25.42 16.38 11.74
C ASP A 38 25.32 15.06 12.52
N SER A 39 25.60 15.13 13.81
CA SER A 39 25.49 14.01 14.74
C SER A 39 24.60 14.43 15.89
N VAL A 40 23.55 13.66 16.15
CA VAL A 40 22.58 13.92 17.22
C VAL A 40 22.67 12.81 18.26
N GLU A 41 22.90 13.18 19.52
CA GLU A 41 22.86 12.22 20.62
C GLU A 41 21.43 12.09 21.17
N LEU A 42 20.98 10.84 21.29
CA LEU A 42 19.77 10.47 21.99
C LEU A 42 20.14 9.87 23.34
N THR A 43 19.61 10.47 24.41
CA THR A 43 19.73 9.91 25.77
C THR A 43 18.64 8.87 25.96
N VAL A 44 19.03 7.62 26.20
CA VAL A 44 18.08 6.52 26.38
C VAL A 44 17.52 6.57 27.80
N GLU A 45 16.20 6.74 27.91
CA GLU A 45 15.47 6.78 29.19
C GLU A 45 15.11 5.37 29.66
N GLY A 46 14.92 4.45 28.70
CA GLY A 46 14.64 3.06 28.98
C GLY A 46 14.22 2.28 27.72
N SER A 47 14.05 0.97 27.89
CA SER A 47 13.55 0.08 26.84
C SER A 47 12.13 -0.38 27.17
N LEU A 48 11.24 -0.32 26.17
CA LEU A 48 9.93 -0.97 26.22
C LEU A 48 10.03 -2.44 25.78
N LYS A 49 10.95 -2.77 24.86
CA LYS A 49 11.24 -4.13 24.39
C LYS A 49 12.74 -4.25 24.11
N GLY A 50 13.34 -5.39 24.42
CA GLY A 50 14.79 -5.59 24.24
C GLY A 50 15.65 -4.89 25.31
N LYS A 51 16.98 -4.96 25.15
CA LYS A 51 17.94 -4.41 26.11
C LYS A 51 18.37 -2.99 25.73
N ALA A 52 18.12 -2.02 26.61
CA ALA A 52 18.52 -0.63 26.40
C ALA A 52 20.05 -0.45 26.29
N PRO A 53 20.58 0.16 25.22
CA PRO A 53 21.91 0.76 25.26
C PRO A 53 21.86 2.04 26.10
N GLY A 54 23.00 2.47 26.68
CA GLY A 54 23.02 3.69 27.49
C GLY A 54 22.84 4.99 26.70
N ARG A 55 23.32 5.03 25.44
CA ARG A 55 23.18 6.17 24.52
C ARG A 55 23.12 5.68 23.09
N ILE A 56 22.52 6.49 22.23
CA ILE A 56 22.48 6.28 20.79
C ILE A 56 22.89 7.56 20.08
N THR A 57 23.59 7.43 18.96
CA THR A 57 23.93 8.55 18.09
C THR A 57 23.26 8.39 16.74
N LEU A 58 22.64 9.46 16.23
CA LEU A 58 22.13 9.55 14.87
C LEU A 58 23.12 10.34 14.02
N ASP A 59 23.52 9.79 12.88
CA ASP A 59 24.31 10.45 11.85
C ASP A 59 23.40 10.91 10.71
N LEU A 60 23.30 12.22 10.53
CA LEU A 60 22.43 12.87 9.54
C LEU A 60 23.18 13.20 8.23
N THR A 61 24.48 12.88 8.13
CA THR A 61 25.30 13.22 6.95
C THR A 61 25.07 12.30 5.76
N LYS A 62 24.64 11.06 6.03
CA LYS A 62 24.44 10.02 5.01
C LYS A 62 23.09 10.05 4.33
N ALA A 63 22.26 11.03 4.65
CA ALA A 63 20.95 11.20 4.04
C ALA A 63 21.09 11.37 2.52
N VAL A 64 20.45 10.49 1.75
CA VAL A 64 20.43 10.62 0.28
C VAL A 64 19.72 11.91 -0.14
N ASN A 65 18.70 12.33 0.62
CA ASN A 65 17.93 13.55 0.39
C ASN A 65 18.24 14.62 1.45
N LYS A 66 18.84 15.73 1.02
CA LYS A 66 19.19 16.86 1.90
C LYS A 66 17.99 17.53 2.54
N GLN A 67 16.85 17.63 1.82
CA GLN A 67 15.62 18.22 2.37
C GLN A 67 15.04 17.35 3.49
N HIS A 68 15.13 16.02 3.36
CA HIS A 68 14.72 15.11 4.43
C HIS A 68 15.62 15.26 5.67
N ALA A 69 16.93 15.41 5.47
CA ALA A 69 17.86 15.66 6.58
C ALA A 69 17.56 16.98 7.30
N GLU A 70 17.31 18.06 6.55
CA GLU A 70 16.93 19.36 7.13
C GLU A 70 15.60 19.30 7.89
N ALA A 71 14.60 18.61 7.34
CA ALA A 71 13.31 18.39 7.99
C ALA A 71 13.46 17.59 9.30
N ALA A 72 14.26 16.51 9.27
CA ALA A 72 14.57 15.72 10.46
C ALA A 72 15.28 16.56 11.52
N ARG A 73 16.25 17.41 11.14
CA ARG A 73 16.94 18.30 12.09
C ARG A 73 15.97 19.26 12.76
N LYS A 74 15.13 19.93 11.97
CA LYS A 74 14.12 20.86 12.48
C LYS A 74 13.17 20.16 13.45
N GLN A 75 12.73 18.95 13.11
CA GLN A 75 11.82 18.19 13.94
C GLN A 75 12.47 17.70 15.25
N LEU A 76 13.69 17.19 15.20
CA LEU A 76 14.46 16.78 16.38
C LEU A 76 14.74 17.97 17.31
N ALA A 77 15.06 19.15 16.74
CA ALA A 77 15.22 20.38 17.51
C ALA A 77 13.90 20.84 18.16
N ALA A 78 12.78 20.77 17.43
CA ALA A 78 11.45 21.13 17.93
C ALA A 78 10.95 20.18 19.03
N THR A 79 11.45 18.94 19.06
CA THR A 79 11.12 17.91 20.04
C THR A 79 12.21 17.73 21.10
N ALA A 80 13.15 18.68 21.21
CA ALA A 80 14.19 18.65 22.23
C ALA A 80 13.59 18.58 23.65
N GLY A 81 14.11 17.65 24.46
CA GLY A 81 13.57 17.37 25.80
C GLY A 81 12.22 16.64 25.82
N GLN A 82 11.62 16.33 24.67
CA GLN A 82 10.43 15.48 24.57
C GLN A 82 10.83 14.03 24.26
N THR A 83 9.96 13.09 24.63
CA THR A 83 10.17 11.67 24.32
C THR A 83 10.13 11.44 22.80
N VAL A 84 11.17 10.75 22.32
CA VAL A 84 11.21 10.10 21.00
C VAL A 84 11.17 8.58 21.18
N LEU A 85 10.64 7.88 20.19
CA LEU A 85 10.59 6.40 20.20
C LEU A 85 11.41 5.83 19.05
N LEU A 86 12.32 4.92 19.38
CA LEU A 86 13.08 4.15 18.39
C LEU A 86 12.56 2.72 18.37
N PHE A 87 12.24 2.23 17.17
CA PHE A 87 11.86 0.85 16.88
C PHE A 87 12.94 0.24 15.99
N ALA A 88 13.73 -0.69 16.50
CA ALA A 88 14.84 -1.30 15.75
C ALA A 88 14.64 -2.81 15.59
N GLY A 89 15.03 -3.33 14.43
CA GLY A 89 14.93 -4.74 14.07
C GLY A 89 15.75 -5.08 12.84
N LYS A 90 15.49 -6.28 12.29
CA LYS A 90 16.11 -6.73 11.04
C LYS A 90 15.08 -6.78 9.93
N TYR A 91 15.46 -6.32 8.75
CA TYR A 91 14.70 -6.44 7.51
C TYR A 91 15.66 -6.91 6.40
N GLU A 92 15.38 -8.06 5.77
CA GLU A 92 16.25 -8.68 4.76
C GLU A 92 17.73 -8.74 5.20
N ASP A 93 17.95 -9.22 6.43
CA ASP A 93 19.26 -9.30 7.11
C ASP A 93 19.97 -7.96 7.40
N GLN A 94 19.37 -6.83 7.06
CA GLN A 94 19.88 -5.50 7.38
C GLN A 94 19.29 -4.96 8.68
N GLU A 95 20.12 -4.30 9.48
CA GLU A 95 19.65 -3.55 10.64
C GLU A 95 18.95 -2.27 10.19
N LYS A 96 17.66 -2.18 10.50
CA LYS A 96 16.81 -1.03 10.22
C LYS A 96 16.13 -0.56 11.49
N ALA A 97 15.87 0.74 11.56
CA ALA A 97 15.06 1.30 12.62
C ALA A 97 14.15 2.42 12.14
N PHE A 98 13.06 2.61 12.86
CA PHE A 98 12.18 3.75 12.73
C PHE A 98 12.26 4.60 13.99
N LEU A 99 12.51 5.90 13.82
CA LEU A 99 12.43 6.88 14.90
C LEU A 99 11.15 7.70 14.72
N HIS A 100 10.35 7.81 15.77
CA HIS A 100 9.18 8.67 15.82
C HIS A 100 9.41 9.85 16.76
N ALA A 101 9.38 11.07 16.22
CA ALA A 101 9.61 12.31 16.97
C ALA A 101 8.55 13.37 16.60
N GLY A 102 7.66 13.70 17.56
CA GLY A 102 6.64 14.74 17.39
C GLY A 102 5.73 14.55 16.18
N GLY A 103 5.39 13.31 15.84
CA GLY A 103 4.53 12.98 14.69
C GLY A 103 5.27 12.68 13.39
N MET A 104 6.60 12.81 13.35
CA MET A 104 7.42 12.48 12.18
C MET A 104 8.06 11.11 12.34
N TRP A 105 7.95 10.28 11.30
CA TRP A 105 8.66 9.01 11.16
C TRP A 105 9.95 9.20 10.35
N MET A 106 11.04 8.62 10.83
CA MET A 106 12.35 8.65 10.19
C MET A 106 12.89 7.23 10.06
N LEU A 107 13.29 6.85 8.85
CA LEU A 107 13.99 5.59 8.59
C LEU A 107 15.46 5.77 8.88
N LEU A 108 16.01 4.81 9.60
CA LEU A 108 17.41 4.72 9.96
C LEU A 108 17.98 3.38 9.49
N SER A 109 19.25 3.38 9.12
CA SER A 109 20.01 2.18 8.77
C SER A 109 21.32 2.10 9.53
N GLY A 110 21.79 0.87 9.69
CA GLY A 110 22.98 0.55 10.48
C GLY A 110 22.70 0.73 11.96
N GLY A 111 22.89 -0.30 12.77
CA GLY A 111 22.73 -0.24 14.22
C GLY A 111 23.98 -0.68 14.97
N ALA A 112 25.02 -1.10 14.24
CA ALA A 112 26.28 -1.55 14.80
C ALA A 112 26.88 -0.47 15.73
N ALA A 113 27.23 -0.87 16.95
CA ALA A 113 27.87 -0.03 17.95
C ALA A 113 27.09 1.24 18.39
N ARG A 114 25.74 1.21 18.40
CA ARG A 114 24.87 2.29 18.92
C ARG A 114 24.85 3.56 18.06
N ARG A 115 25.31 3.48 16.81
CA ARG A 115 25.24 4.57 15.85
C ARG A 115 24.31 4.20 14.70
N TRP A 116 23.32 5.04 14.45
CA TRP A 116 22.37 4.90 13.36
C TRP A 116 22.59 5.99 12.33
N SER A 117 22.52 5.64 11.05
CA SER A 117 22.53 6.60 9.96
C SER A 117 21.10 6.91 9.53
N PHE A 118 20.79 8.19 9.32
CA PHE A 118 19.49 8.60 8.82
C PHE A 118 19.40 8.39 7.31
N ASP A 119 18.33 7.70 6.88
CA ASP A 119 18.07 7.42 5.47
C ASP A 119 17.07 8.45 4.90
N ALA A 120 15.88 8.55 5.49
CA ALA A 120 14.77 9.36 4.97
C ALA A 120 13.67 9.64 6.00
N VAL A 121 12.84 10.66 5.73
CA VAL A 121 11.51 10.80 6.35
C VAL A 121 10.54 9.82 5.68
N VAL A 122 9.73 9.11 6.46
CA VAL A 122 8.79 8.07 6.01
C VAL A 122 7.37 8.57 6.19
N THR A 123 6.66 8.85 5.11
CA THR A 123 5.27 9.35 5.18
C THR A 123 4.25 8.22 5.20
N GLU A 124 4.65 7.04 4.76
CA GLU A 124 3.83 5.83 4.70
C GLU A 124 3.42 5.36 6.09
N LEU A 125 4.26 5.55 7.11
CA LEU A 125 3.91 5.21 8.50
C LEU A 125 3.03 6.28 9.17
N ALA A 126 2.89 7.46 8.55
CA ALA A 126 2.10 8.58 9.05
C ALA A 126 0.65 8.54 8.52
N ALA A 127 0.01 9.72 8.43
CA ALA A 127 -1.34 9.86 7.89
C ALA A 127 -1.38 9.44 6.40
N GLY A 128 -1.90 8.23 6.14
CA GLY A 128 -2.03 7.65 4.79
C GLY A 128 -1.66 6.17 4.69
N GLY A 129 -0.79 5.64 5.56
CA GLY A 129 -0.49 4.20 5.65
C GLY A 129 -0.74 3.60 7.04
N ALA A 130 -1.70 4.19 7.76
CA ALA A 130 -2.43 3.58 8.88
C ALA A 130 -1.63 3.15 10.12
N THR A 131 -0.31 3.37 10.17
CA THR A 131 0.49 2.94 11.33
C THR A 131 0.27 3.88 12.51
N TRP A 132 0.71 5.15 12.43
CA TRP A 132 0.46 6.10 13.51
C TRP A 132 0.55 7.55 13.04
N ALA A 133 -0.53 8.31 13.22
CA ALA A 133 -0.60 9.73 12.91
C ALA A 133 -0.63 10.64 14.17
N GLY A 134 -0.63 10.05 15.37
CA GLY A 134 -0.70 10.78 16.64
C GLY A 134 0.65 11.24 17.17
N GLY A 135 0.65 11.90 18.34
CA GLY A 135 1.87 12.28 19.05
C GLY A 135 2.71 11.10 19.52
N THR A 136 4.01 11.33 19.76
CA THR A 136 4.94 10.28 20.23
C THR A 136 4.60 9.76 21.62
N ASP A 137 4.11 10.62 22.51
CA ASP A 137 3.68 10.22 23.86
C ASP A 137 2.49 9.24 23.79
N MET A 138 1.53 9.51 22.89
CA MET A 138 0.39 8.64 22.65
C MET A 138 0.83 7.31 22.02
N LEU A 139 1.79 7.34 21.09
CA LEU A 139 2.39 6.12 20.54
C LEU A 139 3.05 5.29 21.63
N ALA A 140 3.77 5.94 22.56
CA ALA A 140 4.43 5.25 23.66
C ALA A 140 3.44 4.50 24.56
N ARG A 141 2.29 5.10 24.86
CA ARG A 141 1.20 4.46 25.61
C ARG A 141 0.59 3.30 24.82
N CYS A 142 0.39 3.48 23.50
CA CYS A 142 -0.09 2.42 22.61
C CYS A 142 0.85 1.22 22.61
N VAL A 143 2.17 1.43 22.48
CA VAL A 143 3.18 0.37 22.56
C VAL A 143 3.13 -0.36 23.91
N GLN A 144 3.05 0.38 25.02
CA GLN A 144 2.94 -0.22 26.35
C GLN A 144 1.68 -1.08 26.48
N TYR A 145 0.55 -0.62 25.95
CA TYR A 145 -0.68 -1.39 25.88
C TYR A 145 -0.51 -2.67 25.05
N ILE A 146 0.08 -2.58 23.85
CA ILE A 146 0.31 -3.74 22.97
C ILE A 146 1.18 -4.79 23.68
N LEU A 147 2.28 -4.36 24.32
CA LEU A 147 3.17 -5.25 25.05
C LEU A 147 2.49 -5.91 26.26
N ALA A 148 1.59 -5.20 26.94
CA ALA A 148 0.85 -5.73 28.08
C ALA A 148 -0.27 -6.70 27.67
N ALA A 149 -0.98 -6.41 26.57
CA ALA A 149 -2.07 -7.23 26.07
C ALA A 149 -1.59 -8.42 25.21
N GLY A 150 -0.37 -8.35 24.66
CA GLY A 150 0.18 -9.41 23.82
C GLY A 150 -0.69 -9.72 22.61
N ALA A 151 -0.99 -11.00 22.38
CA ALA A 151 -1.77 -11.46 21.24
C ALA A 151 -3.22 -10.94 21.19
N THR A 152 -3.75 -10.41 22.31
CA THR A 152 -5.11 -9.84 22.35
C THR A 152 -5.12 -8.31 22.17
N ALA A 153 -3.97 -7.69 21.87
CA ALA A 153 -3.90 -6.25 21.65
C ALA A 153 -4.72 -5.84 20.43
N THR A 154 -5.66 -4.91 20.63
CA THR A 154 -6.45 -4.31 19.55
C THR A 154 -6.16 -2.83 19.47
N VAL A 155 -5.66 -2.36 18.33
CA VAL A 155 -5.37 -0.95 18.09
C VAL A 155 -6.26 -0.46 16.95
N PRO A 156 -7.07 0.59 17.14
CA PRO A 156 -7.82 1.17 16.03
C PRO A 156 -6.85 1.71 14.98
N ALA A 157 -7.00 1.25 13.75
CA ALA A 157 -6.24 1.74 12.60
C ALA A 157 -7.19 2.51 11.67
N ASP A 158 -6.77 3.70 11.25
CA ASP A 158 -7.46 4.41 10.16
C ASP A 158 -6.93 3.88 8.83
N SER A 159 -7.83 3.37 7.99
CA SER A 159 -7.52 2.95 6.63
C SER A 159 -7.06 4.07 5.71
N GLY A 160 -7.21 5.33 6.11
CA GLY A 160 -7.01 6.49 5.24
C GLY A 160 -8.04 6.59 4.13
N THR A 161 -9.09 5.75 4.17
CA THR A 161 -10.18 5.78 3.19
C THR A 161 -11.33 6.64 3.69
N SER A 162 -11.81 7.52 2.83
CA SER A 162 -13.02 8.30 3.06
C SER A 162 -13.88 8.29 1.81
N TRP A 163 -15.20 8.31 1.99
CA TRP A 163 -16.09 8.60 0.89
C TRP A 163 -15.83 10.02 0.40
N ARG A 164 -15.83 10.21 -0.93
CA ARG A 164 -15.56 11.53 -1.52
C ARG A 164 -16.56 12.57 -1.00
N GLN A 165 -16.03 13.63 -0.41
CA GLN A 165 -16.78 14.83 -0.07
C GLN A 165 -17.19 15.51 -1.39
N GLY A 166 -18.50 15.64 -1.63
CA GLY A 166 -19.05 16.15 -2.90
C GLY A 166 -19.85 15.13 -3.73
N GLY A 167 -20.04 13.90 -3.23
CA GLY A 167 -21.02 12.95 -3.77
C GLY A 167 -20.49 12.02 -4.88
N ILE A 168 -21.42 11.47 -5.67
CA ILE A 168 -21.14 10.45 -6.69
C ILE A 168 -20.37 11.08 -7.87
N LEU A 169 -19.15 10.60 -8.14
CA LEU A 169 -18.45 10.96 -9.38
C LEU A 169 -19.04 10.15 -10.55
N LYS A 170 -19.63 10.85 -11.52
CA LYS A 170 -20.00 10.26 -12.81
C LYS A 170 -18.74 10.12 -13.68
N VAL A 171 -18.30 8.89 -13.90
CA VAL A 171 -17.05 8.59 -14.63
C VAL A 171 -17.26 8.22 -16.10
N ALA A 172 -18.39 7.58 -16.42
CA ALA A 172 -18.76 7.19 -17.78
C ALA A 172 -20.27 6.91 -17.85
N ALA A 173 -20.80 6.91 -19.07
CA ALA A 173 -22.15 6.42 -19.37
C ALA A 173 -22.04 5.17 -20.24
N VAL A 174 -22.76 4.11 -19.85
CA VAL A 174 -22.77 2.82 -20.56
C VAL A 174 -24.19 2.50 -20.98
N LYS A 175 -24.35 2.06 -22.24
CA LYS A 175 -25.66 1.69 -22.78
C LYS A 175 -25.99 0.25 -22.41
N GLY A 176 -27.17 0.03 -21.84
CA GLY A 176 -27.68 -1.31 -21.52
C GLY A 176 -27.14 -1.86 -20.21
N GLN A 177 -27.18 -3.19 -20.07
CA GLN A 177 -26.69 -3.88 -18.88
C GLN A 177 -25.16 -3.88 -18.87
N ALA A 178 -24.59 -3.53 -17.73
CA ALA A 178 -23.16 -3.53 -17.50
C ALA A 178 -22.82 -4.28 -16.21
N ALA A 179 -21.62 -4.86 -16.17
CA ALA A 179 -20.99 -5.37 -14.96
C ALA A 179 -19.65 -4.65 -14.77
N ALA A 180 -19.21 -4.45 -13.54
CA ALA A 180 -17.97 -3.73 -13.28
C ALA A 180 -17.16 -4.42 -12.19
N CYS A 181 -15.83 -4.34 -12.31
CA CYS A 181 -14.89 -4.82 -11.30
C CYS A 181 -13.63 -3.95 -11.28
N ALA A 182 -12.91 -3.97 -10.16
CA ALA A 182 -11.58 -3.38 -10.08
C ALA A 182 -10.53 -4.38 -10.59
N VAL A 183 -9.56 -3.91 -11.37
CA VAL A 183 -8.48 -4.73 -11.91
C VAL A 183 -7.13 -4.00 -11.80
N ASP A 184 -6.12 -4.67 -11.24
CA ASP A 184 -4.73 -4.20 -11.31
C ASP A 184 -4.11 -4.76 -12.59
N LEU A 185 -4.15 -3.96 -13.66
CA LEU A 185 -3.79 -4.44 -14.99
C LEU A 185 -2.30 -4.74 -15.16
N VAL A 186 -1.45 -4.04 -14.40
CA VAL A 186 0.02 -4.10 -14.57
C VAL A 186 0.75 -4.34 -13.25
N GLY A 187 0.04 -4.63 -12.17
CA GLY A 187 0.62 -4.90 -10.85
C GLY A 187 1.21 -3.66 -10.17
N ASP A 188 0.77 -2.46 -10.54
CA ASP A 188 1.30 -1.21 -9.98
C ASP A 188 0.48 -0.67 -8.80
N GLY A 189 -0.51 -1.44 -8.33
CA GLY A 189 -1.43 -1.08 -7.26
C GLY A 189 -2.45 -0.01 -7.66
N ARG A 190 -2.43 0.48 -8.91
CA ARG A 190 -3.37 1.48 -9.41
C ARG A 190 -4.50 0.80 -10.15
N LEU A 191 -5.49 0.36 -9.37
CA LEU A 191 -6.66 -0.35 -9.88
C LEU A 191 -7.42 0.48 -10.93
N CYS A 192 -7.63 -0.12 -12.10
CA CYS A 192 -8.60 0.34 -13.08
C CYS A 192 -10.00 -0.13 -12.68
N LEU A 193 -11.03 0.67 -12.99
CA LEU A 193 -12.42 0.23 -13.01
C LEU A 193 -12.72 -0.31 -14.42
N TYR A 194 -12.77 -1.63 -14.55
CA TYR A 194 -13.22 -2.28 -15.78
C TYR A 194 -14.76 -2.36 -15.78
N VAL A 195 -15.36 -2.07 -16.93
CA VAL A 195 -16.80 -2.17 -17.14
C VAL A 195 -17.09 -3.03 -18.37
N ALA A 196 -17.61 -4.22 -18.15
CA ALA A 196 -18.10 -5.12 -19.19
C ALA A 196 -19.43 -4.59 -19.75
N SER A 197 -19.52 -4.49 -21.07
CA SER A 197 -20.66 -3.92 -21.78
C SER A 197 -20.78 -4.50 -23.20
N PRO A 198 -21.99 -4.94 -23.61
CA PRO A 198 -22.23 -5.40 -24.98
C PRO A 198 -22.01 -4.30 -26.04
N ALA A 199 -22.09 -3.02 -25.65
CA ALA A 199 -21.83 -1.89 -26.54
C ALA A 199 -20.34 -1.59 -26.73
N GLY A 200 -19.46 -2.20 -25.93
CA GLY A 200 -18.04 -1.89 -25.83
C GLY A 200 -17.65 -1.79 -24.36
N ASP A 201 -16.64 -2.56 -23.99
CA ASP A 201 -16.08 -2.56 -22.64
C ASP A 201 -15.29 -1.26 -22.41
N LEU A 202 -15.26 -0.80 -21.15
CA LEU A 202 -14.48 0.35 -20.72
C LEU A 202 -13.39 -0.09 -19.75
N LEU A 203 -12.24 0.59 -19.80
CA LEU A 203 -11.17 0.39 -18.84
C LEU A 203 -10.76 1.74 -18.28
N LEU A 204 -11.37 2.11 -17.16
CA LEU A 204 -11.22 3.43 -16.55
C LEU A 204 -10.06 3.41 -15.56
N ARG A 205 -8.94 4.05 -15.90
CA ARG A 205 -7.76 4.17 -15.02
C ARG A 205 -7.77 5.49 -14.25
N PRO A 206 -7.35 5.55 -12.98
CA PRO A 206 -7.22 6.81 -12.24
C PRO A 206 -6.34 7.80 -13.01
N ALA A 207 -6.83 9.03 -13.19
CA ALA A 207 -6.09 10.07 -13.91
C ALA A 207 -4.88 10.56 -13.07
N GLN A 208 -3.71 10.71 -13.70
CA GLN A 208 -2.54 11.25 -13.00
C GLN A 208 -2.77 12.73 -12.64
N GLY A 209 -2.57 13.06 -11.35
CA GLY A 209 -2.60 14.44 -10.86
C GLY A 209 -3.95 15.15 -10.93
N LYS A 210 -5.04 14.45 -11.28
CA LYS A 210 -6.40 15.00 -11.33
C LYS A 210 -7.37 14.08 -10.61
N GLN A 211 -8.41 14.66 -10.03
CA GLN A 211 -9.55 13.88 -9.55
C GLN A 211 -10.33 13.33 -10.75
N GLY A 212 -10.32 12.01 -10.96
CA GLY A 212 -11.11 11.39 -12.02
C GLY A 212 -10.55 10.09 -12.57
N PHE A 213 -11.19 9.61 -13.62
CA PHE A 213 -10.79 8.43 -14.38
C PHE A 213 -10.66 8.78 -15.86
N GLN A 214 -9.76 8.09 -16.56
CA GLN A 214 -9.59 8.15 -18.00
C GLN A 214 -9.83 6.75 -18.58
N ASP A 215 -10.62 6.67 -19.65
CA ASP A 215 -10.74 5.43 -20.41
C ASP A 215 -9.47 5.18 -21.21
N VAL A 216 -8.80 4.06 -20.94
CA VAL A 216 -7.56 3.65 -21.58
C VAL A 216 -7.74 2.44 -22.50
N ALA A 217 -8.96 1.90 -22.65
CA ALA A 217 -9.22 0.69 -23.43
C ALA A 217 -8.68 0.78 -24.87
N ALA A 218 -8.97 1.89 -25.58
CA ALA A 218 -8.50 2.11 -26.94
C ALA A 218 -6.96 2.20 -27.05
N ALA A 219 -6.31 2.89 -26.11
CA ALA A 219 -4.84 3.00 -26.10
C ALA A 219 -4.16 1.64 -25.88
N LEU A 220 -4.81 0.77 -25.13
CA LEU A 220 -4.36 -0.60 -24.87
C LEU A 220 -4.85 -1.60 -25.93
N LYS A 221 -5.52 -1.14 -27.00
CA LYS A 221 -6.10 -1.98 -28.05
C LYS A 221 -7.12 -3.02 -27.53
N LEU A 222 -7.72 -2.77 -26.37
CA LEU A 222 -8.79 -3.58 -25.81
C LEU A 222 -10.13 -3.11 -26.38
N ALA A 223 -10.66 -3.84 -27.35
CA ALA A 223 -11.93 -3.52 -28.03
C ALA A 223 -13.01 -4.59 -27.78
N ALA A 224 -12.99 -5.18 -26.59
CA ALA A 224 -13.91 -6.23 -26.17
C ALA A 224 -15.35 -5.72 -26.03
N ARG A 225 -16.32 -6.63 -26.18
CA ARG A 225 -17.76 -6.38 -26.02
C ARG A 225 -18.36 -7.51 -25.19
N SER A 226 -18.30 -7.36 -23.88
CA SER A 226 -18.58 -8.45 -22.95
C SER A 226 -20.01 -8.40 -22.43
N GLN A 227 -20.76 -9.49 -22.61
CA GLN A 227 -21.95 -9.80 -21.80
C GLN A 227 -21.56 -10.43 -20.47
N ALA A 228 -20.53 -11.28 -20.50
CA ALA A 228 -19.89 -11.85 -19.33
C ALA A 228 -18.37 -11.85 -19.55
N SER A 229 -17.62 -11.68 -18.48
CA SER A 229 -16.17 -11.58 -18.56
C SER A 229 -15.50 -12.12 -17.30
N ALA A 230 -14.25 -12.56 -17.43
CA ALA A 230 -13.41 -12.92 -16.30
C ALA A 230 -11.95 -12.51 -16.60
N TRP A 231 -11.24 -12.11 -15.55
CA TRP A 231 -9.82 -11.74 -15.63
C TRP A 231 -8.96 -12.86 -15.02
N GLY A 232 -7.82 -13.15 -15.64
CA GLY A 232 -6.85 -14.13 -15.18
C GLY A 232 -5.68 -14.25 -16.13
N ASP A 233 -4.62 -14.94 -15.73
CA ASP A 233 -3.51 -15.27 -16.62
C ASP A 233 -3.86 -16.57 -17.38
N PHE A 234 -4.25 -16.46 -18.64
CA PHE A 234 -4.75 -17.59 -19.42
C PHE A 234 -3.68 -18.25 -20.28
N ASN A 235 -2.52 -17.62 -20.45
CA ASN A 235 -1.40 -18.13 -21.23
C ASN A 235 -0.14 -18.39 -20.38
N ALA A 236 -0.22 -18.23 -19.05
CA ALA A 236 0.84 -18.44 -18.07
C ALA A 236 2.06 -17.52 -18.28
N ASP A 237 1.84 -16.30 -18.78
CA ASP A 237 2.91 -15.33 -19.02
C ASP A 237 3.13 -14.33 -17.86
N GLY A 238 2.37 -14.49 -16.78
CA GLY A 238 2.41 -13.67 -15.59
C GLY A 238 1.64 -12.35 -15.71
N ARG A 239 0.92 -12.11 -16.81
CA ARG A 239 0.12 -10.90 -17.03
C ARG A 239 -1.38 -11.20 -16.95
N LEU A 240 -2.16 -10.13 -16.78
CA LEU A 240 -3.60 -10.25 -16.57
C LEU A 240 -4.34 -10.17 -17.91
N ASP A 241 -4.86 -11.30 -18.36
CA ASP A 241 -5.67 -11.42 -19.57
C ASP A 241 -7.17 -11.31 -19.27
N LEU A 242 -7.96 -11.08 -20.33
CA LEU A 242 -9.42 -11.02 -20.27
C LEU A 242 -10.07 -12.12 -21.10
N ALA A 243 -10.88 -12.94 -20.46
CA ALA A 243 -11.87 -13.78 -21.12
C ALA A 243 -13.16 -12.98 -21.31
N SER A 244 -13.60 -12.81 -22.56
CA SER A 244 -14.77 -12.03 -22.95
C SER A 244 -15.76 -12.92 -23.69
N PHE A 245 -17.01 -12.98 -23.20
CA PHE A 245 -18.11 -13.66 -23.86
C PHE A 245 -19.15 -12.65 -24.32
N ASP A 246 -19.43 -12.62 -25.62
CA ASP A 246 -20.35 -11.66 -26.26
C ASP A 246 -21.80 -12.17 -26.37
N GLY A 247 -22.09 -13.36 -25.82
CA GLY A 247 -23.37 -14.07 -25.99
C GLY A 247 -23.36 -15.15 -27.07
N LYS A 248 -22.30 -15.20 -27.90
CA LYS A 248 -22.15 -16.15 -29.01
C LYS A 248 -20.81 -16.88 -28.97
N ALA A 249 -19.72 -16.17 -28.68
CA ALA A 249 -18.37 -16.70 -28.71
C ALA A 249 -17.58 -16.23 -27.49
N LEU A 250 -16.70 -17.10 -27.02
CA LEU A 250 -15.67 -16.77 -26.04
C LEU A 250 -14.40 -16.34 -26.79
N ALA A 251 -13.92 -15.13 -26.49
CA ALA A 251 -12.64 -14.61 -26.94
C ALA A 251 -11.71 -14.42 -25.74
N LEU A 252 -10.43 -14.72 -25.93
CA LEU A 252 -9.37 -14.38 -25.00
C LEU A 252 -8.65 -13.15 -25.54
N TRP A 253 -8.58 -12.11 -24.72
CA TRP A 253 -7.80 -10.92 -24.95
C TRP A 253 -6.52 -11.05 -24.13
N LEU A 254 -5.44 -11.39 -24.81
CA LEU A 254 -4.14 -11.66 -24.21
C LEU A 254 -3.33 -10.36 -24.13
N GLN A 255 -2.77 -10.09 -22.96
CA GLN A 255 -1.95 -8.91 -22.70
C GLN A 255 -0.49 -9.16 -23.07
N ALA A 256 0.08 -8.27 -23.88
CA ALA A 256 1.51 -8.29 -24.19
C ALA A 256 2.34 -7.53 -23.15
N ALA A 257 3.67 -7.66 -23.22
CA ALA A 257 4.60 -6.97 -22.33
C ALA A 257 4.51 -5.43 -22.40
N ASP A 258 4.05 -4.88 -23.53
CA ASP A 258 3.79 -3.44 -23.70
C ASP A 258 2.40 -3.00 -23.21
N SER A 259 1.69 -3.90 -22.49
CA SER A 259 0.32 -3.74 -21.99
C SER A 259 -0.77 -3.69 -23.06
N THR A 260 -0.45 -3.84 -24.35
CA THR A 260 -1.47 -3.90 -25.39
C THR A 260 -2.14 -5.28 -25.46
N PHE A 261 -3.41 -5.30 -25.85
CA PHE A 261 -4.19 -6.52 -25.97
C PHE A 261 -4.30 -6.98 -27.42
N SER A 262 -4.29 -8.30 -27.59
CA SER A 262 -4.66 -8.96 -28.84
C SER A 262 -5.72 -10.01 -28.58
N SER A 263 -6.73 -10.09 -29.43
CA SER A 263 -7.83 -11.03 -29.25
C SER A 263 -7.62 -12.30 -30.07
N THR A 264 -7.86 -13.45 -29.47
CA THR A 264 -7.97 -14.74 -30.15
C THR A 264 -9.28 -15.42 -29.74
N ARG A 265 -9.85 -16.23 -30.63
CA ARG A 265 -11.01 -17.06 -30.25
C ARG A 265 -10.51 -18.16 -29.31
N ALA A 266 -11.22 -18.39 -28.20
CA ALA A 266 -10.88 -19.48 -27.31
C ALA A 266 -10.96 -20.82 -28.05
N ALA A 267 -9.91 -21.64 -27.95
CA ALA A 267 -9.88 -22.97 -28.54
C ALA A 267 -10.63 -23.96 -27.64
N GLY A 268 -11.56 -24.72 -28.21
CA GLY A 268 -12.36 -25.72 -27.49
C GLY A 268 -13.84 -25.73 -27.87
N ALA A 269 -14.53 -26.80 -27.50
CA ALA A 269 -15.98 -26.93 -27.67
C ALA A 269 -16.71 -26.36 -26.44
N PHE A 270 -16.81 -25.04 -26.36
CA PHE A 270 -17.52 -24.36 -25.28
C PHE A 270 -19.01 -24.23 -25.62
N ALA A 271 -19.87 -24.98 -24.93
CA ALA A 271 -21.32 -24.84 -25.03
C ALA A 271 -21.84 -23.78 -24.05
N ILE A 272 -21.35 -22.54 -24.17
CA ILE A 272 -21.77 -21.43 -23.29
C ILE A 272 -23.17 -20.96 -23.73
N PRO A 273 -24.20 -21.04 -22.87
CA PRO A 273 -25.52 -20.55 -23.22
C PRO A 273 -25.49 -19.03 -23.46
N ALA A 274 -26.27 -18.55 -24.44
CA ALA A 274 -26.41 -17.11 -24.70
C ALA A 274 -26.92 -16.31 -23.48
N LYS A 275 -27.51 -16.99 -22.48
CA LYS A 275 -27.95 -16.39 -21.21
C LYS A 275 -26.88 -16.45 -20.10
N CYS A 276 -25.62 -16.71 -20.44
CA CYS A 276 -24.52 -16.64 -19.48
C CYS A 276 -24.50 -15.26 -18.80
N ARG A 277 -24.51 -15.25 -17.46
CA ARG A 277 -24.57 -14.02 -16.65
C ARG A 277 -23.23 -13.61 -16.08
N SER A 278 -22.30 -14.54 -15.96
CA SER A 278 -21.00 -14.32 -15.34
C SER A 278 -20.04 -15.40 -15.79
N LEU A 279 -18.79 -15.00 -15.99
CA LEU A 279 -17.65 -15.89 -16.01
C LEU A 279 -16.85 -15.64 -14.73
N ALA A 280 -16.18 -16.67 -14.24
CA ALA A 280 -15.27 -16.54 -13.11
C ALA A 280 -14.02 -17.38 -13.39
N THR A 281 -12.87 -16.86 -13.01
CA THR A 281 -11.62 -17.62 -12.99
C THR A 281 -11.55 -18.43 -11.71
N ILE A 282 -11.34 -19.74 -11.86
CA ILE A 282 -11.19 -20.69 -10.75
C ILE A 282 -9.75 -21.21 -10.77
N GLY A 283 -8.87 -20.49 -10.08
CA GLY A 283 -7.43 -20.75 -10.03
C GLY A 283 -6.62 -19.68 -10.78
N GLY A 284 -5.76 -18.97 -10.04
CA GLY A 284 -4.63 -18.24 -10.63
C GLY A 284 -3.43 -19.15 -10.49
N GLY A 285 -2.85 -19.61 -11.60
CA GLY A 285 -1.84 -20.67 -11.63
C GLY A 285 -0.62 -20.40 -10.74
N ARG A 286 -0.70 -20.76 -9.47
CA ARG A 286 0.43 -20.82 -8.53
C ARG A 286 0.55 -22.17 -7.81
N ASP A 287 -0.20 -23.18 -8.23
CA ASP A 287 -0.08 -24.54 -7.68
C ASP A 287 -0.13 -25.60 -8.80
N ALA A 288 1.04 -25.86 -9.38
CA ALA A 288 1.47 -27.15 -9.95
C ALA A 288 3.01 -27.19 -10.00
#